data_AF-A0A134AA43-F1
#
_entry.id   AF-A0A134AA43-F1
#
_cell.length_a   1.000
_cell.length_b   1.000
_cell.length_c   1.000
_cell.angle_alpha   90.00
_cell.angle_beta   90.00
_cell.angle_gamma   90.00
#
_symmetry.space_group_name_H-M   'P 1'
#
loop_
_entity.id
_entity.type
_entity.pdbx_description
1 polymer ?
#
loop_
_entity_poly.entity_id
_entity_poly.type
_entity_poly.pdbx_seq_one_letter_code
_entity_poly.pdbx_strand_id
1 'polypeptide(L)' 'MADFTKDIQYFYCPDYKKYVKFEKGLFYCIENNKEIQNSFYDKILIGSIYTKDITKEKYYAQIN' A
#
# COMPACT_ATOMS: atom_id res chain seq x y z
N MET A 1 12.22 -2.36 -17.24
CA MET A 1 12.93 -3.29 -16.34
C MET A 1 12.56 -2.87 -14.93
N ALA A 2 11.70 -3.63 -14.25
CA ALA A 2 11.30 -3.30 -12.89
C ALA A 2 12.50 -3.51 -11.97
N ASP A 3 12.86 -2.47 -11.24
CA ASP A 3 14.02 -2.44 -10.36
C ASP A 3 13.68 -3.22 -9.08
N PHE A 4 14.14 -4.47 -8.99
CA PHE A 4 13.92 -5.38 -7.86
C PHE A 4 14.64 -4.93 -6.56
N THR A 5 15.29 -3.76 -6.56
CA THR A 5 15.93 -3.15 -5.39
C THR A 5 14.95 -2.40 -4.49
N LYS A 6 13.71 -2.15 -4.95
CA LYS A 6 12.68 -1.53 -4.11
C LYS A 6 11.97 -2.58 -3.28
N ASP A 7 12.52 -2.80 -2.09
CA ASP A 7 11.91 -3.55 -0.99
C ASP A 7 10.53 -2.99 -0.55
N ILE A 8 10.13 -1.84 -1.11
CA ILE A 8 8.95 -1.08 -0.76
C ILE A 8 8.16 -0.73 -2.02
N GLN A 9 6.90 -1.16 -2.08
CA GLN A 9 5.93 -0.76 -3.08
C GLN A 9 4.75 -0.01 -2.45
N TYR A 10 4.14 0.89 -3.20
CA TYR A 10 3.02 1.69 -2.72
C TYR A 10 1.86 1.57 -3.70
N PHE A 11 0.69 1.29 -3.15
CA PHE A 11 -0.52 1.05 -3.92
C PHE A 11 -1.68 1.86 -3.33
N TYR A 12 -2.58 2.31 -4.19
CA TYR A 12 -3.85 2.89 -3.81
C TYR A 12 -4.97 1.95 -4.20
N CYS A 13 -5.81 1.62 -3.23
CA CYS A 13 -6.98 0.79 -3.43
C CYS A 13 -8.22 1.71 -3.52
N PRO A 14 -8.69 2.09 -4.73
CA PRO A 14 -9.86 2.95 -4.91
C PRO A 14 -11.16 2.35 -4.36
N ASP A 15 -11.26 1.02 -4.35
CA ASP A 15 -12.44 0.30 -3.84
C ASP A 15 -12.69 0.62 -2.36
N TYR A 16 -11.60 0.64 -1.58
CA TYR A 16 -11.61 0.96 -0.15
C TYR A 16 -11.19 2.41 0.14
N LYS A 17 -10.83 3.18 -0.89
CA LYS A 17 -10.15 4.48 -0.81
C LYS A 17 -8.96 4.49 0.16
N LYS A 18 -8.23 3.38 0.25
CA LYS A 18 -7.12 3.19 1.20
C LYS A 18 -5.78 3.17 0.48
N TYR A 19 -4.79 3.75 1.14
CA TYR A 19 -3.39 3.75 0.70
C TYR A 19 -2.69 2.60 1.39
N VAL A 20 -2.00 1.77 0.62
CA VAL A 20 -1.32 0.56 1.08
C VAL A 20 0.14 0.64 0.69
N LYS A 21 1.03 0.26 1.60
CA LYS A 21 2.47 0.12 1.38
C LYS A 21 2.83 -1.33 1.65
N PHE A 22 3.49 -1.96 0.71
CA PHE A 22 4.09 -3.27 0.88
C PHE A 22 5.58 -3.08 1.12
N GLU A 23 6.09 -3.56 2.24
CA GLU A 23 7.50 -3.50 2.57
C GLU A 23 7.95 -4.85 3.13
N LYS A 24 8.92 -5.52 2.48
CA LYS A 24 9.51 -6.78 3.00
C LYS A 24 8.52 -7.89 3.35
N GLY A 25 7.39 -8.02 2.64
CA GLY A 25 6.37 -9.01 2.99
C GLY A 25 5.32 -8.53 4.01
N LEU A 26 5.43 -7.28 4.47
CA LEU A 26 4.49 -6.66 5.40
C LEU A 26 3.64 -5.63 4.66
N PHE A 27 2.33 -5.70 4.88
CA PHE A 27 1.40 -4.69 4.40
C PHE A 27 1.14 -3.65 5.50
N TYR A 28 1.30 -2.40 5.12
CA TYR A 28 0.95 -1.22 5.88
C TYR A 28 -0.17 -0.52 5.15
N CYS A 29 -1.11 0.09 5.88
CA CYS A 29 -2.09 0.97 5.28
C CYS A 29 -2.25 2.24 6.09
N ILE A 30 -2.71 3.30 5.43
CA ILE A 30 -2.98 4.57 6.10
C ILE A 30 -4.43 4.58 6.55
N GLU A 31 -4.62 4.73 7.85
CA GLU A 31 -5.92 4.90 8.49
C GLU A 31 -5.85 6.06 9.48
N ASN A 32 -6.77 7.01 9.40
CA ASN A 32 -6.76 8.23 10.23
C ASN A 32 -5.42 8.98 10.23
N ASN A 33 -4.80 9.18 9.06
CA ASN A 33 -3.48 9.80 8.89
C ASN A 33 -2.33 9.08 9.63
N LYS A 34 -2.54 7.84 10.08
CA LYS A 34 -1.49 7.02 10.69
C LYS A 34 -1.22 5.80 9.83
N GLU A 35 0.05 5.48 9.68
CA GLU A 35 0.46 4.19 9.14
C GLU A 35 0.18 3.11 10.18
N ILE A 36 -0.74 2.20 9.85
CA ILE A 36 -1.03 1.01 10.64
C ILE A 36 -0.53 -0.21 9.87
N GLN A 37 0.21 -1.09 10.53
CA GLN A 37 0.50 -2.40 9.97
C GLN A 37 -0.81 -3.16 9.87
N ASN A 38 -1.16 -3.61 8.68
CA ASN A 38 -2.43 -4.24 8.44
C ASN A 38 -2.24 -5.57 7.70
N SER A 39 -2.17 -6.64 8.47
CA SER A 39 -2.17 -8.03 7.99
C SER A 39 -3.50 -8.41 7.32
N PHE A 40 -4.53 -7.56 7.33
CA PHE A 40 -5.78 -7.83 6.61
C PHE A 40 -5.56 -7.79 5.09
N TYR A 41 -4.64 -6.95 4.61
CA TYR A 41 -4.24 -6.93 3.19
C TYR A 41 -3.40 -8.14 2.77
N ASP A 42 -2.74 -8.81 3.73
CA ASP A 42 -2.03 -10.08 3.50
C ASP A 42 -3.01 -11.18 3.08
N LYS A 43 -4.24 -11.21 3.65
CA LYS A 43 -5.31 -12.12 3.24
C LYS A 43 -6.08 -11.66 2.00
N ILE A 44 -6.10 -10.35 1.72
CA ILE A 44 -6.75 -9.79 0.52
C ILE A 44 -5.84 -9.90 -0.72
N LEU A 45 -4.59 -10.38 -0.55
CA LEU A 45 -3.67 -10.60 -1.65
C LEU A 45 -4.31 -11.42 -2.79
N ILE A 46 -4.39 -10.72 -3.93
CA ILE A 46 -4.15 -11.22 -5.29
C ILE A 46 -5.31 -11.99 -5.92
N GLY A 47 -6.39 -11.28 -6.27
CA GLY A 47 -7.32 -11.80 -7.27
C GLY A 47 -8.33 -10.81 -7.81
N SER A 48 -8.91 -9.98 -6.93
CA SER A 48 -10.16 -9.27 -7.25
C SER A 48 -10.18 -7.77 -6.95
N ILE A 49 -9.16 -7.22 -6.26
CA ILE A 49 -9.11 -5.80 -5.94
C ILE A 49 -8.24 -5.04 -6.93
N TYR A 50 -8.86 -4.06 -7.61
CA TYR A 50 -8.16 -3.15 -8.50
C TYR A 50 -7.31 -2.19 -7.67
N THR A 51 -5.98 -2.38 -7.69
CA THR A 51 -5.02 -1.48 -7.04
C THR A 51 -4.27 -0.66 -8.08
N LYS A 52 -4.11 0.64 -7.85
CA LYS A 52 -3.25 1.51 -8.65
C LYS A 52 -1.88 1.63 -8.00
N ASP A 53 -0.82 1.41 -8.78
CA ASP A 53 0.53 1.77 -8.33
C ASP A 53 0.60 3.28 -8.12
N ILE A 54 1.15 3.69 -6.98
CA ILE A 54 1.34 5.10 -6.63
C ILE A 54 2.79 5.33 -6.21
N THR A 55 3.22 6.59 -6.25
CA THR A 55 4.52 6.98 -5.72
C THR A 55 4.49 7.11 -4.19
N LYS A 56 5.65 6.92 -3.56
CA LYS A 56 5.86 7.14 -2.11
C LYS A 56 5.32 8.49 -1.64
N GLU A 57 5.50 9.54 -2.44
CA GLU A 57 5.08 10.91 -2.10
C GLU A 57 3.56 11.00 -1.95
N LYS A 58 2.80 10.34 -2.83
CA LYS A 58 1.34 10.28 -2.72
C LYS A 58 0.87 9.51 -1.49
N TYR A 59 1.62 8.48 -1.10
CA TYR A 59 1.32 7.72 0.10
C TYR A 59 1.59 8.56 1.36
N TYR A 60 2.78 9.14 1.50
CA TYR A 60 3.13 9.99 2.64
C TYR A 60 2.32 11.29 2.70
N ALA A 61 1.83 11.82 1.58
CA ALA A 61 0.91 12.97 1.58
C ALA A 61 -0.42 12.72 2.33
N GLN A 62 -0.73 11.47 2.67
CA GLN A 62 -1.90 11.10 3.48
C GLN A 62 -1.56 10.89 4.96
N ILE A 63 -0.29 10.87 5.32
CA ILE A 63 0.20 10.89 6.71
C ILE A 63 0.61 12.34 6.95
N ASN A 64 -0.36 13.17 7.31
CA ASN A 64 -0.12 14.57 7.66
C ASN A 64 0.49 14.70 9.06
#